data_AF-A0A9D8ISG0-F1
#
_entry.id   AF-A0A9D8ISG0-F1
#
_cell.length_a   1.000
_cell.length_b   1.000
_cell.length_c   1.000
_cell.angle_alpha   90.00
_cell.angle_beta   90.00
_cell.angle_gamma   90.00
#
_symmetry.space_group_name_H-M   'P 1'
#
loop_
_entity.id
_entity.type
_entity.pdbx_description
1 polymer ?
#
loop_
_entity_poly.entity_id
_entity_poly.type
_entity_poly.pdbx_seq_one_letter_code
_entity_poly.pdbx_strand_id
1 'polypeptide(L)'
;MRRQHQFKFKPTVVFADVEKILQISLFAVSGIYGHAAVRLHVSYERDAESRAITIDTSSAIGEDVARSFTELLTREVGEAGFVVSMIDDGGDDPDWPLEEASVP
;
A
#
# COMPACT_ATOMS: atom_id res chain seq x y z
N MET A 1 -6.48 -16.11 -9.47
CA MET A 1 -6.21 -15.85 -8.05
C MET A 1 -5.88 -14.38 -7.97
N ARG A 2 -6.69 -13.57 -7.28
CA ARG A 2 -6.31 -12.18 -7.00
C ARG A 2 -5.26 -12.19 -5.92
N ARG A 3 -4.19 -11.44 -6.13
CA ARG A 3 -3.12 -11.24 -5.13
C ARG A 3 -3.08 -9.77 -4.80
N GLN A 4 -3.36 -9.42 -3.55
CA GLN A 4 -3.42 -8.03 -3.12
C GLN A 4 -2.42 -7.77 -2.00
N HIS A 5 -1.81 -6.59 -2.00
CA HIS A 5 -1.05 -6.10 -0.84
C HIS A 5 -1.87 -5.02 -0.15
N GLN A 6 -2.21 -5.23 1.11
CA GLN A 6 -2.89 -4.26 1.95
C GLN A 6 -1.86 -3.59 2.86
N PHE A 7 -1.87 -2.26 2.85
CA PHE A 7 -1.06 -1.40 3.68
C PHE A 7 -1.98 -0.76 4.72
N LYS A 8 -1.77 -1.03 6.00
CA LYS A 8 -2.51 -0.40 7.11
C LYS A 8 -1.61 0.58 7.85
N PHE A 9 -2.14 1.75 8.20
CA PHE A 9 -1.34 2.86 8.71
C PHE A 9 -1.73 3.26 10.13
N LYS A 10 -0.74 3.44 11.01
CA LYS A 10 -0.97 3.90 12.39
C LYS A 10 -1.65 5.27 12.41
N PRO A 11 -2.44 5.61 13.46
CA PRO A 11 -3.11 6.92 13.59
C PRO A 11 -2.15 8.12 13.56
N THR A 12 -0.90 7.92 13.98
CA THR A 12 0.15 8.95 13.99
C THR A 12 0.63 9.35 12.61
N VAL A 13 0.37 8.54 11.58
CA VAL A 13 0.74 8.85 10.19
C VAL A 13 -0.28 9.81 9.59
N VAL A 14 0.16 10.83 8.86
CA VAL A 14 -0.77 11.69 8.13
C VAL A 14 -1.24 10.95 6.87
N PHE A 15 -2.49 10.45 6.89
CA PHE A 15 -2.99 9.59 5.79
C PHE A 15 -3.00 10.30 4.44
N ALA A 16 -3.19 11.63 4.42
CA ALA A 16 -3.09 12.42 3.19
C ALA A 16 -1.67 12.39 2.57
N ASP A 17 -0.62 12.23 3.36
CA ASP A 17 0.75 12.12 2.85
C ASP A 17 1.02 10.72 2.28
N VAL A 18 0.44 9.68 2.87
CA VAL A 18 0.42 8.32 2.32
C VAL A 18 -0.21 8.31 0.92
N GLU A 19 -1.34 8.99 0.74
CA GLU A 19 -1.98 9.10 -0.58
C GLU A 19 -1.08 9.80 -1.61
N LYS A 20 -0.35 10.85 -1.21
CA LYS A 20 0.62 11.51 -2.09
C LYS A 20 1.75 10.56 -2.47
N ILE A 21 2.26 9.77 -1.52
CA ILE A 21 3.31 8.77 -1.76
C ILE A 21 2.82 7.70 -2.76
N LEU A 22 1.54 7.29 -2.70
CA LEU A 22 0.95 6.39 -3.70
C LEU A 22 0.96 7.03 -5.10
N GLN A 23 0.57 8.30 -5.21
CA GLN A 23 0.61 9.01 -6.50
C GLN A 23 2.04 9.12 -7.06
N ILE A 24 3.03 9.38 -6.20
CA ILE A 24 4.45 9.41 -6.59
C ILE A 24 4.91 8.02 -7.07
N SER A 25 4.47 6.94 -6.42
CA SER A 25 4.81 5.57 -6.80
C SER A 25 4.23 5.22 -8.18
N LEU A 26 2.95 5.54 -8.42
CA LEU A 26 2.30 5.40 -9.72
C LEU A 26 3.03 6.19 -10.81
N PHE A 27 3.45 7.42 -10.50
CA PHE A 27 4.23 8.25 -11.41
C PHE A 27 5.61 7.64 -11.70
N ALA A 28 6.34 7.19 -10.69
CA ALA A 28 7.66 6.58 -10.87
C ALA A 28 7.60 5.34 -11.78
N VAL A 29 6.65 4.43 -11.53
CA VAL A 29 6.45 3.22 -12.33
C VAL A 29 5.98 3.54 -13.76
N SER A 30 5.26 4.66 -13.95
CA SER A 30 4.87 5.10 -15.29
C SER A 30 6.05 5.49 -16.19
N GLY A 31 7.22 5.82 -15.62
CA GLY A 31 8.45 6.04 -16.39
C GLY A 31 8.98 4.76 -17.06
N ILE A 32 8.61 3.58 -16.54
CA ILE A 32 9.03 2.27 -17.05
C ILE A 32 8.02 1.73 -18.07
N TYR A 33 6.72 1.77 -17.70
CA TYR A 33 5.65 1.12 -18.47
C TYR A 33 4.81 2.08 -19.32
N GLY A 34 4.97 3.39 -19.12
CA GLY A 34 4.11 4.43 -19.69
C GLY A 34 2.82 4.65 -18.89
N HIS A 35 2.33 5.88 -18.88
CA HIS A 35 1.15 6.30 -18.11
C HIS A 35 -0.13 5.51 -18.46
N ALA A 36 -0.35 5.21 -19.75
CA ALA A 36 -1.55 4.51 -20.18
C ALA A 36 -1.60 3.07 -19.64
N ALA A 37 -0.48 2.36 -19.67
CA ALA A 37 -0.39 0.99 -19.15
C ALA A 37 -0.63 0.95 -17.64
N VAL A 38 -0.01 1.86 -16.88
CA VAL A 38 -0.24 1.96 -15.42
C VAL A 38 -1.71 2.22 -15.12
N ARG A 39 -2.36 3.15 -15.83
CA ARG A 39 -3.79 3.46 -15.62
C ARG A 39 -4.74 2.30 -15.96
N LEU A 40 -4.39 1.45 -16.92
CA LEU A 40 -5.23 0.34 -17.35
C LEU A 40 -5.04 -0.93 -16.50
N HIS A 41 -3.83 -1.13 -15.97
CA HIS A 41 -3.45 -2.40 -15.34
C HIS A 41 -3.24 -2.34 -13.83
N VAL A 42 -3.16 -1.14 -13.25
CA VAL A 42 -3.08 -0.98 -11.80
C VAL A 42 -4.46 -0.66 -11.24
N SER A 43 -4.86 -1.46 -10.26
CA SER A 43 -6.06 -1.23 -9.46
C SER A 43 -5.66 -1.11 -8.00
N TYR A 44 -6.24 -0.15 -7.30
CA TYR A 44 -6.05 0.01 -5.86
C TYR A 44 -7.34 0.52 -5.22
N GLU A 45 -7.48 0.25 -3.94
CA GLU A 45 -8.56 0.74 -3.09
C GLU A 45 -7.98 1.57 -1.96
N ARG A 46 -8.69 2.64 -1.60
CA ARG A 46 -8.36 3.51 -0.47
C ARG A 46 -9.53 3.48 0.49
N ASP A 47 -9.27 2.97 1.69
CA ASP A 47 -10.19 3.02 2.80
C ASP A 47 -9.67 4.03 3.84
N ALA A 48 -10.29 5.19 3.89
CA ALA A 48 -9.91 6.24 4.84
C ALA A 48 -10.38 5.94 6.27
N GLU A 49 -11.41 5.11 6.44
CA GLU A 49 -12.00 4.76 7.73
C GLU A 49 -11.09 3.76 8.44
N SER A 50 -10.73 2.66 7.78
CA SER A 50 -9.75 1.70 8.30
C SER A 50 -8.29 2.14 8.14
N ARG A 51 -8.06 3.29 7.48
CA ARG A 51 -6.73 3.83 7.14
C ARG A 51 -5.88 2.78 6.45
N ALA A 52 -6.43 2.25 5.36
CA ALA A 52 -5.81 1.21 4.56
C ALA A 52 -5.73 1.60 3.07
N ILE A 53 -4.70 1.11 2.40
CA ILE A 53 -4.59 1.13 0.94
C ILE A 53 -4.32 -0.31 0.48
N THR A 54 -5.14 -0.80 -0.45
CA THR A 54 -4.96 -2.13 -1.02
C THR A 54 -4.58 -2.00 -2.48
N ILE A 55 -3.49 -2.65 -2.90
CA ILE A 55 -3.02 -2.63 -4.30
C ILE A 55 -3.21 -4.03 -4.88
N ASP A 56 -3.87 -4.12 -6.03
CA ASP A 56 -3.88 -5.36 -6.81
C ASP A 56 -2.49 -5.58 -7.42
N THR A 57 -1.88 -6.68 -7.01
CA THR A 57 -0.55 -7.13 -7.42
C THR A 57 -0.62 -8.41 -8.25
N SER A 58 -1.75 -8.65 -8.91
CA SER A 58 -1.94 -9.78 -9.84
C SER A 58 -1.24 -9.54 -11.18
N SER A 59 -0.77 -8.32 -11.43
CA SER A 59 0.04 -7.93 -12.60
C SER A 59 1.43 -7.47 -12.18
N ALA A 60 2.41 -7.61 -13.08
CA ALA A 60 3.78 -7.12 -12.85
C ALA A 60 3.81 -5.60 -12.59
N ILE A 61 2.94 -4.83 -13.26
CA ILE A 61 2.85 -3.37 -13.07
C ILE A 61 2.32 -3.07 -11.66
N GLY A 62 1.30 -3.78 -11.19
CA GLY A 62 0.77 -3.64 -9.83
C GLY A 62 1.80 -4.02 -8.77
N GLU A 63 2.54 -5.11 -8.99
CA GLU A 63 3.63 -5.53 -8.10
C GLU A 63 4.74 -4.48 -7.99
N ASP A 64 5.17 -3.89 -9.12
CA ASP A 64 6.18 -2.83 -9.11
C ASP A 64 5.69 -1.55 -8.43
N VAL A 65 4.41 -1.21 -8.56
CA VAL A 65 3.80 -0.11 -7.80
C VAL A 65 3.83 -0.41 -6.30
N ALA A 66 3.45 -1.61 -5.88
CA ALA A 66 3.48 -1.99 -4.46
C ALA A 66 4.91 -1.95 -3.89
N ARG A 67 5.92 -2.38 -4.65
CA ARG A 67 7.33 -2.27 -4.27
C ARG A 67 7.79 -0.81 -4.15
N SER A 68 7.53 0.01 -5.17
CA SER A 68 7.85 1.44 -5.14
C SER A 68 7.17 2.16 -3.98
N PHE A 69 5.92 1.80 -3.68
CA PHE A 69 5.15 2.36 -2.59
C PHE A 69 5.72 1.97 -1.23
N THR A 70 6.09 0.71 -1.05
CA THR A 70 6.73 0.20 0.17
C THR A 70 8.03 0.95 0.46
N GLU A 71 8.91 1.10 -0.53
CA GLU A 71 10.19 1.80 -0.36
C GLU A 71 10.01 3.28 0.03
N LEU A 72 9.09 3.99 -0.64
CA LEU A 72 8.81 5.38 -0.32
C LEU A 72 8.14 5.53 1.05
N LEU A 73 7.24 4.62 1.44
CA LEU A 73 6.65 4.61 2.77
C LEU A 73 7.71 4.38 3.87
N THR A 74 8.57 3.39 3.69
CA THR A 74 9.65 3.10 4.65
C THR A 74 10.55 4.32 4.84
N ARG A 75 10.84 5.06 3.77
CA ARG A 75 11.64 6.27 3.82
C ARG A 75 10.93 7.46 4.49
N GLU A 76 9.69 7.74 4.11
CA GLU A 76 9.01 8.99 4.49
C GLU A 76 8.19 8.86 5.78
N VAL A 77 7.67 7.67 6.07
CA VAL A 77 6.81 7.38 7.22
C VAL A 77 7.53 6.55 8.29
N GLY A 78 8.56 5.80 7.88
CA GLY A 78 9.28 4.87 8.74
C GLY A 78 8.60 3.50 8.79
N GLU A 79 9.41 2.45 8.92
CA GLU A 79 8.97 1.04 8.93
C GLU A 79 7.94 0.75 10.03
N ALA A 80 8.05 1.40 11.19
CA ALA A 80 7.10 1.23 12.28
C ALA A 80 5.76 1.97 12.08
N GLY A 81 5.61 2.77 11.02
CA GLY A 81 4.40 3.58 10.77
C GLY A 81 3.29 2.83 10.04
N PHE A 82 3.60 1.70 9.41
CA PHE A 82 2.65 0.90 8.65
C PHE A 82 2.96 -0.59 8.75
N VAL A 83 2.00 -1.41 8.34
CA VAL A 83 2.20 -2.84 8.12
C VAL A 83 1.72 -3.18 6.71
N VAL A 84 2.37 -4.16 6.09
CA VAL A 84 1.97 -4.69 4.78
C VAL A 84 1.65 -6.17 4.93
N SER A 85 0.48 -6.55 4.40
CA SER A 85 -0.01 -7.93 4.41
C SER A 85 -0.43 -8.34 3.01
N MET A 86 -0.28 -9.62 2.69
CA MET A 86 -0.85 -10.20 1.48
C MET A 86 -2.26 -10.67 1.78
N ILE A 87 -3.21 -10.28 0.93
CA ILE A 87 -4.59 -10.75 0.99
C ILE A 87 -4.82 -11.63 -0.24
N ASP A 88 -5.18 -12.88 0.04
CA ASP A 88 -5.68 -13.82 -0.96
C ASP A 88 -7.22 -13.85 -0.87
N ASP A 89 -7.90 -14.26 -1.96
CA ASP A 89 -9.37 -14.38 -2.07
C ASP A 89 -10.04 -15.29 -1.00
N GLY A 90 -9.28 -15.81 -0.01
CA GLY A 90 -9.67 -16.82 0.98
C GLY A 90 -9.74 -16.37 2.44
N GLY A 91 -9.68 -15.07 2.74
CA GLY A 91 -10.00 -14.53 4.07
C GLY A 91 -8.90 -14.67 5.12
N ASP A 92 -8.41 -13.52 5.58
CA ASP A 92 -8.46 -13.08 6.98
C ASP A 92 -7.96 -11.63 6.92
N ASP A 93 -8.83 -10.65 7.17
CA ASP A 93 -8.33 -9.35 7.63
C ASP A 93 -7.78 -9.67 9.03
N PRO A 94 -6.46 -9.61 9.30
CA PRO A 94 -5.95 -9.99 10.60
C PRO A 94 -6.66 -9.14 11.63
N ASP A 95 -7.54 -9.80 12.41
CA ASP A 95 -8.41 -9.18 13.39
C ASP A 95 -7.53 -8.39 14.35
N TRP A 96 -7.68 -7.09 14.26
CA TRP A 96 -6.80 -6.15 14.90
C TRP A 96 -7.28 -5.87 16.33
N PRO A 97 -6.38 -5.87 17.32
CA PRO A 97 -6.18 -4.63 18.07
C PRO A 97 -4.71 -4.17 18.21
N LEU A 98 -4.52 -2.83 18.20
CA LEU A 98 -3.25 -2.09 18.41
C LEU A 98 -3.16 -1.94 19.92
N GLU A 99 -3.15 -3.07 20.61
CA GLU A 99 -2.68 -3.08 21.97
C GLU A 99 -1.18 -3.34 21.96
N GLU A 100 -0.47 -2.22 22.14
CA GLU A 100 0.78 -2.15 22.87
C GLU A 100 1.97 -2.86 22.22
N ALA A 101 2.47 -2.27 21.13
CA ALA A 101 3.92 -2.31 20.91
C ALA A 101 4.57 -1.51 22.06
N SER A 102 4.76 -2.21 23.18
CA SER A 102 5.44 -1.76 24.39
C SER A 102 6.72 -1.04 24.01
N VAL A 103 6.80 0.21 24.45
CA VAL A 103 8.03 0.98 24.54
C VAL A 103 8.98 0.26 25.50
N PRO A 104 10.22 -0.05 25.10
CA PRO A 104 11.36 -0.02 26.01
C PRO A 104 12.00 1.38 26.05
#